data_AF-A0A5R9DY13-F1
#
_entry.id   AF-A0A5R9DY13-F1
#
_cell.length_a   1.000
_cell.length_b   1.000
_cell.length_c   1.000
_cell.angle_alpha   90.00
_cell.angle_beta   90.00
_cell.angle_gamma   90.00
#
_symmetry.space_group_name_H-M   'P 1'
#
loop_
_entity.id
_entity.type
_entity.pdbx_description
1 polymer ?
#
loop_
_entity_poly.entity_id
_entity_poly.type
_entity_poly.pdbx_seq_one_letter_code
_entity_poly.pdbx_strand_id
1 'polypeptide(L)'
;MRSHHYDGLSPPCQQRLGAGSLQPCPLVGVGGRPGPVPVRIASHRRVRHMATQLREAFAEPQSREARTVLFIDQVGSTVMKEQQPEASWLPALGWLYDAVTALAVQADPEAEIKYLGDGIMITFDSDRATDAVNVAVSVQEAVHDANQGRTGARGVIDFNCSIGVSTGSVVAFTTPTGGHDYVGTVVDKAKRLCDAASPKAIFVDRATASAANVMKIASRLGIALGRAPEQYQGDVQRAPLKGFDQPVEYYEILWDQQLYGLKSEAVTRNTDRMRQAPSSPPGTTRLPVERSAGKRQPAQDKRQGALEERHSGEVTCWKPGANFGFVRDSRSGEDFYFRAGHLVYPEDVGESLRVGSRIVFVATGRVDSERNRHAVGILLVDDYAEGTLKLPEGKAHGWLRVQDQLGNSHHVFTPRSAVQRFAPGALLSFKVAANEKGGLAEEIEEPGKEDAA
;
A
#
# COMPACT_ATOMS: atom_id res chain seq x y z
N MET A 1 65.59 14.49 22.98
CA MET A 1 65.40 13.03 22.77
C MET A 1 64.02 12.83 22.13
N ARG A 2 64.02 12.35 20.87
CA ARG A 2 62.95 11.73 20.03
C ARG A 2 61.51 12.25 20.22
N SER A 3 60.93 13.10 19.36
CA SER A 3 60.55 12.98 17.92
C SER A 3 59.52 11.88 17.62
N HIS A 4 58.28 12.28 17.26
CA HIS A 4 57.62 11.92 15.99
C HIS A 4 56.39 12.82 15.75
N HIS A 5 56.52 13.70 14.74
CA HIS A 5 55.44 14.32 13.98
C HIS A 5 55.30 13.57 12.67
N TYR A 6 54.09 13.43 12.13
CA TYR A 6 53.84 13.35 10.70
C TYR A 6 52.45 13.91 10.38
N ASP A 7 52.45 15.08 9.74
CA ASP A 7 51.35 15.65 8.97
C ASP A 7 51.47 15.18 7.51
N GLY A 8 50.33 14.94 6.86
CA GLY A 8 50.26 14.56 5.45
C GLY A 8 49.10 15.26 4.75
N LEU A 9 49.39 16.39 4.11
CA LEU A 9 48.56 17.05 3.09
C LEU A 9 49.46 17.40 1.90
N SER A 10 49.02 17.10 0.69
CA SER A 10 49.63 17.57 -0.57
C SER A 10 48.55 17.81 -1.62
N PRO A 11 48.61 18.94 -2.35
CA PRO A 11 47.90 19.15 -3.62
C PRO A 11 48.93 19.40 -4.76
N PRO A 12 48.58 19.99 -5.92
CA PRO A 12 48.59 19.32 -7.23
C PRO A 12 49.75 19.77 -8.14
N CYS A 13 49.99 19.02 -9.23
CA CYS A 13 51.01 19.35 -10.23
C CYS A 13 50.42 19.51 -11.63
N GLN A 14 50.81 20.60 -12.30
CA GLN A 14 50.46 21.00 -13.67
C GLN A 14 51.76 21.17 -14.50
N GLN A 15 51.64 20.92 -15.81
CA GLN A 15 52.51 21.31 -16.95
C GLN A 15 53.76 20.47 -17.30
N ARG A 16 53.82 19.97 -18.55
CA ARG A 16 54.58 20.60 -19.66
C ARG A 16 54.36 19.93 -21.02
N LEU A 17 54.28 20.77 -22.05
CA LEU A 17 54.31 20.49 -23.50
C LEU A 17 55.76 20.29 -23.99
N GLY A 18 55.94 19.54 -25.08
CA GLY A 18 57.19 19.47 -25.85
C GLY A 18 56.97 18.87 -27.25
N ALA A 19 57.37 19.61 -28.28
CA ALA A 19 57.16 19.35 -29.70
C ALA A 19 58.43 18.83 -30.40
N GLY A 20 58.27 18.17 -31.56
CA GLY A 20 59.22 18.23 -32.69
C GLY A 20 60.04 16.99 -33.04
N SER A 21 59.85 16.44 -34.24
CA SER A 21 60.79 16.58 -35.38
C SER A 21 60.64 15.46 -36.44
N LEU A 22 60.99 15.82 -37.68
CA LEU A 22 60.75 15.15 -38.97
C LEU A 22 62.03 14.46 -39.51
N GLN A 23 61.83 13.31 -40.20
CA GLN A 23 62.53 12.78 -41.42
C GLN A 23 64.02 12.35 -41.36
N PRO A 24 64.61 11.61 -42.38
CA PRO A 24 64.10 11.03 -43.66
C PRO A 24 64.56 9.58 -44.07
N CYS A 25 63.89 8.99 -45.11
CA CYS A 25 64.27 8.13 -46.29
C CYS A 25 65.46 7.10 -46.29
N PRO A 26 65.62 6.14 -47.26
CA PRO A 26 64.98 5.99 -48.59
C PRO A 26 64.59 4.56 -49.11
N LEU A 27 63.77 4.64 -50.17
CA LEU A 27 63.48 3.82 -51.36
C LEU A 27 64.31 2.58 -51.81
N VAL A 28 63.53 1.56 -52.25
CA VAL A 28 63.57 0.75 -53.51
C VAL A 28 64.40 -0.55 -53.59
N GLY A 29 63.71 -1.65 -53.98
CA GLY A 29 64.32 -2.88 -54.47
C GLY A 29 63.34 -4.05 -54.78
N VAL A 30 62.64 -3.95 -55.92
CA VAL A 30 62.18 -4.99 -56.88
C VAL A 30 61.96 -6.46 -56.42
N GLY A 31 60.76 -6.99 -56.73
CA GLY A 31 60.65 -8.30 -57.40
C GLY A 31 59.84 -9.39 -56.69
N GLY A 32 58.70 -9.77 -57.28
CA GLY A 32 58.03 -11.05 -57.00
C GLY A 32 56.51 -10.94 -56.91
N ARG A 33 55.80 -11.38 -57.95
CA ARG A 33 54.35 -11.68 -57.86
C ARG A 33 54.18 -13.05 -57.19
N PRO A 34 53.41 -13.20 -56.10
CA PRO A 34 52.78 -14.46 -55.76
C PRO A 34 51.32 -14.44 -56.26
N GLY A 35 50.89 -15.54 -56.87
CA GLY A 35 49.52 -15.76 -57.33
C GLY A 35 48.50 -15.76 -56.17
N PRO A 36 47.19 -15.74 -56.48
CA PRO A 36 46.16 -15.67 -55.46
C PRO A 36 46.19 -16.93 -54.59
N VAL A 37 46.53 -16.75 -53.33
CA VAL A 37 46.32 -17.74 -52.27
C VAL A 37 44.81 -17.93 -52.15
N PRO A 38 44.27 -19.17 -52.18
CA PRO A 38 42.86 -19.36 -51.91
C PRO A 38 42.61 -19.01 -50.45
N VAL A 39 42.01 -17.84 -50.22
CA VAL A 39 41.38 -17.52 -48.95
C VAL A 39 40.30 -18.56 -48.76
N ARG A 40 40.57 -19.56 -47.91
CA ARG A 40 39.51 -20.33 -47.26
C ARG A 40 38.67 -19.30 -46.53
N ILE A 41 37.58 -18.88 -47.18
CA ILE A 41 36.47 -18.23 -46.50
C ILE A 41 36.06 -19.25 -45.45
N ALA A 42 36.47 -18.99 -44.21
CA ALA A 42 35.93 -19.66 -43.06
C ALA A 42 34.42 -19.56 -43.26
N SER A 43 33.80 -20.72 -43.53
CA SER A 43 32.37 -20.81 -43.63
C SER A 43 31.86 -20.14 -42.37
N HIS A 44 31.26 -18.96 -42.53
CA HIS A 44 30.48 -18.37 -41.48
C HIS A 44 29.47 -19.46 -41.17
N ARG A 45 29.69 -20.17 -40.06
CA ARG A 45 28.67 -20.99 -39.45
C ARG A 45 27.64 -19.93 -39.08
N ARG A 46 26.73 -19.65 -40.03
CA ARG A 46 25.50 -18.95 -39.75
C ARG A 46 24.89 -19.83 -38.69
N VAL A 47 25.06 -19.45 -37.43
CA VAL A 47 24.14 -19.85 -36.39
C VAL A 47 22.83 -19.34 -36.93
N ARG A 48 22.10 -20.23 -37.61
CA ARG A 48 20.70 -20.04 -37.88
C ARG A 48 20.12 -20.00 -36.46
N HIS A 49 20.03 -18.81 -35.86
CA HIS A 49 18.92 -18.53 -34.99
C HIS A 49 17.71 -18.69 -35.91
N MET A 50 17.23 -19.93 -36.03
CA MET A 50 15.82 -20.10 -36.29
C MET A 50 15.21 -19.36 -35.11
N ALA A 51 14.59 -18.22 -35.39
CA ALA A 51 13.67 -17.63 -34.46
C ALA A 51 12.67 -18.75 -34.16
N THR A 52 12.90 -19.50 -33.08
CA THR A 52 11.91 -20.42 -32.56
C THR A 52 10.66 -19.58 -32.46
N GLN A 53 9.63 -19.94 -33.22
CA GLN A 53 8.43 -19.12 -33.23
C GLN A 53 7.95 -19.06 -31.78
N LEU A 54 7.50 -17.91 -31.28
CA LEU A 54 7.14 -17.76 -29.86
C LEU A 54 6.18 -18.86 -29.38
N ARG A 55 5.32 -19.35 -30.30
CA ARG A 55 4.45 -20.49 -30.08
C ARG A 55 5.19 -21.77 -29.66
N GLU A 56 6.30 -22.09 -30.33
CA GLU A 56 7.15 -23.25 -30.02
C GLU A 56 7.89 -23.01 -28.71
N ALA A 57 8.47 -21.82 -28.53
CA ALA A 57 9.17 -21.45 -27.29
C ALA A 57 8.26 -21.59 -26.06
N PHE A 58 6.99 -21.19 -26.17
CA PHE A 58 6.03 -21.30 -25.07
C PHE A 58 5.60 -22.74 -24.77
N ALA A 59 5.75 -23.67 -25.73
CA ALA A 59 5.40 -25.07 -25.58
C ALA A 59 6.56 -25.92 -25.00
N GLU A 60 7.80 -25.45 -25.10
CA GLU A 60 8.97 -26.15 -24.60
C GLU A 60 8.98 -26.21 -23.06
N PRO A 61 9.10 -27.40 -22.43
CA PRO A 61 9.18 -27.52 -20.97
C PRO A 61 10.32 -26.71 -20.34
N GLN A 62 11.43 -26.54 -21.05
CA GLN A 62 12.60 -25.79 -20.60
C GLN A 62 12.34 -24.29 -20.44
N SER A 63 11.30 -23.76 -21.09
CA SER A 63 10.88 -22.36 -20.91
C SER A 63 10.21 -22.10 -19.55
N ARG A 64 9.89 -23.15 -18.78
CA ARG A 64 9.23 -23.01 -17.47
C ARG A 64 10.26 -22.78 -16.38
N GLU A 65 10.25 -21.58 -15.83
CA GLU A 65 11.19 -21.15 -14.80
C GLU A 65 10.43 -20.73 -13.54
N ALA A 66 11.03 -20.89 -12.37
CA ALA A 66 10.46 -20.44 -11.11
C ALA A 66 11.04 -19.07 -10.74
N ARG A 67 10.22 -18.03 -10.82
CA ARG A 67 10.63 -16.63 -10.65
C ARG A 67 9.78 -15.90 -9.60
N THR A 68 10.33 -14.84 -9.03
CA THR A 68 9.60 -13.84 -8.26
C THR A 68 9.49 -12.56 -9.09
N VAL A 69 8.25 -12.14 -9.37
CA VAL A 69 7.95 -11.00 -10.23
C VAL A 69 7.40 -9.86 -9.38
N LEU A 70 8.02 -8.69 -9.50
CA LEU A 70 7.67 -7.44 -8.84
C LEU A 70 7.17 -6.44 -9.89
N PHE A 71 6.02 -5.80 -9.63
CA PHE A 71 5.56 -4.64 -10.38
C PHE A 71 5.48 -3.42 -9.47
N ILE A 72 6.05 -2.31 -9.91
CA ILE A 72 5.98 -0.99 -9.28
C ILE A 72 5.25 -0.08 -10.26
N ASP A 73 4.25 0.68 -9.80
CA ASP A 73 3.46 1.56 -10.66
C ASP A 73 3.25 2.92 -10.01
N GLN A 74 3.41 4.00 -10.78
CA GLN A 74 3.18 5.36 -10.30
C GLN A 74 1.68 5.63 -10.17
N VAL A 75 1.25 6.03 -8.97
CA VAL A 75 -0.15 6.37 -8.70
C VAL A 75 -0.53 7.67 -9.39
N GLY A 76 -1.67 7.68 -10.09
CA GLY A 76 -2.23 8.89 -10.72
C GLY A 76 -1.46 9.36 -11.96
N SER A 77 -0.53 8.56 -12.46
CA SER A 77 0.34 8.88 -13.59
C SER A 77 -0.41 9.24 -14.87
N THR A 78 -1.52 8.56 -15.17
CA THR A 78 -2.30 8.78 -16.39
C THR A 78 -2.90 10.18 -16.40
N VAL A 79 -3.58 10.56 -15.33
CA VAL A 79 -4.17 11.89 -15.16
C VAL A 79 -3.08 12.97 -15.16
N MET A 80 -1.96 12.73 -14.48
CA MET A 80 -0.81 13.64 -14.47
C MET A 80 -0.25 13.87 -15.89
N LYS A 81 -0.05 12.81 -16.67
CA LYS A 81 0.48 12.87 -18.04
C LYS A 81 -0.47 13.60 -19.01
N GLU A 82 -1.79 13.50 -18.80
CA GLU A 82 -2.79 14.21 -19.61
C GLU A 82 -2.84 15.71 -19.29
N GLN A 83 -2.66 16.08 -18.03
CA GLN A 83 -2.87 17.45 -17.55
C GLN A 83 -1.60 18.31 -17.55
N GLN A 84 -0.42 17.68 -17.54
CA GLN A 84 0.85 18.39 -17.38
C GLN A 84 1.80 18.18 -18.58
N PRO A 85 2.57 19.20 -18.97
CA PRO A 85 3.60 19.05 -20.00
C PRO A 85 4.66 18.00 -19.62
N GLU A 86 5.21 17.29 -20.61
CA GLU A 86 6.22 16.24 -20.37
C GLU A 86 7.41 16.69 -19.51
N ALA A 87 7.84 17.94 -19.68
CA ALA A 87 8.94 18.52 -18.93
C ALA A 87 8.70 18.60 -17.41
N SER A 88 7.44 18.53 -16.94
CA SER A 88 7.13 18.57 -15.51
C SER A 88 7.28 17.21 -14.83
N TRP A 89 7.04 16.11 -15.53
CA TRP A 89 6.98 14.77 -14.93
C TRP A 89 8.08 13.81 -15.41
N LEU A 90 8.70 14.03 -16.57
CA LEU A 90 9.81 13.21 -17.06
C LEU A 90 11.00 13.15 -16.08
N PRO A 91 11.41 14.25 -15.40
CA PRO A 91 12.47 14.16 -14.40
C PRO A 91 12.11 13.26 -13.21
N ALA A 92 10.85 13.31 -12.76
CA ALA A 92 10.36 12.50 -11.65
C ALA A 92 10.29 11.01 -12.04
N LEU A 93 9.89 10.70 -13.28
CA LEU A 93 9.93 9.35 -13.84
C LEU A 93 11.37 8.83 -13.99
N GLY A 94 12.28 9.67 -14.49
CA GLY A 94 13.71 9.33 -14.59
C GLY A 94 14.32 9.01 -13.22
N TRP A 95 13.98 9.80 -12.20
CA TRP A 95 14.38 9.52 -10.83
C TRP A 95 13.87 8.16 -10.33
N LEU A 96 12.62 7.80 -10.64
CA LEU A 96 12.06 6.50 -10.25
C LEU A 96 12.85 5.35 -10.89
N TYR A 97 13.16 5.47 -12.19
CA TYR A 97 13.91 4.45 -12.92
C TYR A 97 15.31 4.26 -12.34
N ASP A 98 16.02 5.35 -12.06
CA ASP A 98 17.36 5.31 -11.49
C ASP A 98 17.35 4.71 -10.08
N ALA A 99 16.42 5.15 -9.22
CA ALA A 99 16.31 4.68 -7.84
C ALA A 99 15.97 3.19 -7.77
N VAL A 100 14.95 2.75 -8.53
CA VAL A 100 14.52 1.35 -8.54
C VAL A 100 15.60 0.45 -9.13
N THR A 101 16.28 0.89 -10.19
CA THR A 101 17.38 0.12 -10.79
C THR A 101 18.55 -0.06 -9.84
N ALA A 102 18.96 1.02 -9.17
CA ALA A 102 20.04 0.95 -8.19
C ALA A 102 19.70 -0.02 -7.05
N LEU A 103 18.47 0.02 -6.53
CA LEU A 103 18.01 -0.87 -5.46
C LEU A 103 17.94 -2.33 -5.90
N ALA A 104 17.41 -2.59 -7.10
CA ALA A 104 17.31 -3.94 -7.63
C ALA A 104 18.68 -4.57 -7.91
N VAL A 105 19.58 -3.84 -8.58
CA VAL A 105 20.94 -4.31 -8.88
C VAL A 105 21.76 -4.50 -7.60
N GLN A 106 21.57 -3.64 -6.59
CA GLN A 106 22.21 -3.80 -5.30
C GLN A 106 21.75 -5.08 -4.58
N ALA A 107 20.46 -5.43 -4.69
CA ALA A 107 19.92 -6.64 -4.10
C ALA A 107 20.37 -7.89 -4.87
N ASP A 108 20.33 -7.82 -6.21
CA ASP A 108 20.71 -8.92 -7.09
C ASP A 108 21.20 -8.38 -8.45
N PRO A 109 22.50 -8.52 -8.78
CA PRO A 109 23.03 -8.07 -10.07
C PRO A 109 22.40 -8.77 -11.29
N GLU A 110 21.81 -9.95 -11.08
CA GLU A 110 21.11 -10.72 -12.12
C GLU A 110 19.61 -10.38 -12.21
N ALA A 111 19.12 -9.42 -11.40
CA ALA A 111 17.72 -8.99 -11.47
C ALA A 111 17.41 -8.40 -12.85
N GLU A 112 16.40 -8.94 -13.51
CA GLU A 112 15.97 -8.45 -14.82
C GLU A 112 14.96 -7.33 -14.67
N ILE A 113 15.27 -6.16 -15.23
CA ILE A 113 14.45 -4.95 -15.10
C ILE A 113 13.88 -4.58 -16.47
N LYS A 114 12.56 -4.35 -16.51
CA LYS A 114 11.83 -3.91 -17.69
C LYS A 114 10.97 -2.70 -17.37
N TYR A 115 11.15 -1.64 -18.15
CA TYR A 115 10.36 -0.41 -18.04
C TYR A 115 9.08 -0.50 -18.86
N LEU A 116 7.96 -0.05 -18.28
CA LEU A 116 6.61 -0.18 -18.81
C LEU A 116 5.86 1.16 -18.74
N GLY A 117 6.48 2.22 -19.27
CA GLY A 117 5.89 3.56 -19.29
C GLY A 117 6.03 4.29 -17.96
N ASP A 118 5.07 4.13 -17.05
CA ASP A 118 5.10 4.61 -15.65
C ASP A 118 5.21 3.46 -14.65
N GLY A 119 5.23 2.22 -15.15
CA GLY A 119 5.49 1.03 -14.36
C GLY A 119 6.90 0.49 -14.58
N ILE A 120 7.36 -0.30 -13.62
CA ILE A 120 8.60 -1.07 -13.69
C ILE A 120 8.28 -2.50 -13.30
N MET A 121 8.76 -3.45 -14.09
CA MET A 121 8.74 -4.87 -13.78
C MET A 121 10.16 -5.31 -13.44
N ILE A 122 10.31 -6.02 -12.32
CA ILE A 122 11.58 -6.63 -11.92
C ILE A 122 11.34 -8.12 -11.71
N THR A 123 12.24 -8.95 -12.24
CA THR A 123 12.18 -10.40 -12.09
C THR A 123 13.44 -10.88 -11.39
N PHE A 124 13.23 -11.70 -10.35
CA PHE A 124 14.28 -12.39 -9.62
C PHE A 124 14.07 -13.90 -9.74
N ASP A 125 15.12 -14.66 -9.44
CA ASP A 125 14.97 -16.08 -9.12
C ASP A 125 14.01 -16.29 -7.94
N SER A 126 13.29 -17.43 -7.94
CA SER A 126 12.30 -17.72 -6.90
C SER A 126 12.88 -17.85 -5.49
N ASP A 127 14.15 -18.24 -5.34
CA ASP A 127 14.85 -18.31 -4.05
C ASP A 127 15.25 -16.92 -3.51
N ARG A 128 15.20 -15.88 -4.35
CA ARG A 128 15.42 -14.48 -4.00
C ARG A 128 14.11 -13.74 -3.65
N ALA A 129 13.03 -14.47 -3.34
CA ALA A 129 11.73 -13.86 -2.98
C ALA A 129 11.85 -12.87 -1.80
N THR A 130 12.72 -13.16 -0.83
CA THR A 130 13.01 -12.26 0.30
C THR A 130 13.61 -10.93 -0.18
N ASP A 131 14.56 -10.99 -1.12
CA ASP A 131 15.22 -9.80 -1.65
C ASP A 131 14.25 -8.96 -2.48
N ALA A 132 13.39 -9.60 -3.28
CA ALA A 132 12.34 -8.91 -4.02
C ALA A 132 11.39 -8.11 -3.10
N VAL A 133 11.00 -8.69 -1.95
CA VAL A 133 10.16 -7.97 -0.96
C VAL A 133 10.92 -6.83 -0.28
N ASN A 134 12.21 -7.02 0.05
CA ASN A 134 13.03 -5.95 0.61
C ASN A 134 13.32 -4.83 -0.40
N VAL A 135 13.43 -5.13 -1.69
CA VAL A 135 13.47 -4.11 -2.75
C VAL A 135 12.16 -3.34 -2.77
N ALA A 136 11.00 -4.00 -2.70
CA ALA A 136 9.72 -3.31 -2.61
C ALA A 136 9.64 -2.34 -1.42
N VAL A 137 10.10 -2.78 -0.24
CA VAL A 137 10.19 -1.93 0.97
C VAL A 137 11.12 -0.74 0.72
N SER A 138 12.31 -0.99 0.18
CA SER A 138 13.32 0.03 -0.05
C SER A 138 12.88 1.06 -1.10
N VAL A 139 12.11 0.63 -2.11
CA VAL A 139 11.50 1.53 -3.11
C VAL A 139 10.48 2.45 -2.45
N GLN A 140 9.60 1.93 -1.61
CA GLN A 140 8.63 2.77 -0.89
C GLN A 140 9.32 3.79 0.03
N GLU A 141 10.39 3.38 0.69
CA GLU A 141 11.20 4.27 1.52
C GLU A 141 11.92 5.36 0.71
N ALA A 142 12.51 5.00 -0.44
CA ALA A 142 13.16 5.97 -1.32
C ALA A 142 12.15 6.99 -1.87
N VAL A 143 10.96 6.53 -2.28
CA VAL A 143 9.86 7.40 -2.74
C VAL A 143 9.39 8.30 -1.60
N HIS A 144 9.27 7.77 -0.38
CA HIS A 144 8.94 8.58 0.79
C HIS A 144 9.97 9.68 1.02
N ASP A 145 11.25 9.34 1.07
CA ASP A 145 12.34 10.29 1.31
C ASP A 145 12.40 11.36 0.21
N ALA A 146 12.21 10.98 -1.05
CA ALA A 146 12.25 11.92 -2.17
C ALA A 146 11.04 12.86 -2.21
N ASN A 147 9.89 12.45 -1.67
CA ASN A 147 8.73 13.33 -1.45
C ASN A 147 8.95 14.32 -0.28
N GLN A 148 9.76 13.97 0.71
CA GLN A 148 10.12 14.84 1.82
C GLN A 148 11.28 15.75 1.41
N GLY A 149 10.99 16.95 0.91
CA GLY A 149 12.05 17.91 0.59
C GLY A 149 12.91 18.23 1.83
N ARG A 150 14.20 18.48 1.63
CA ARG A 150 15.07 18.91 2.73
C ARG A 150 14.60 20.27 3.24
N THR A 151 14.49 20.43 4.56
CA THR A 151 14.21 21.72 5.22
C THR A 151 12.93 22.44 4.78
N GLY A 152 11.84 21.70 4.50
CA GLY A 152 10.53 22.29 4.18
C GLY A 152 10.34 22.74 2.72
N ALA A 153 11.29 22.43 1.84
CA ALA A 153 11.10 22.58 0.39
C ALA A 153 10.19 21.45 -0.17
N ARG A 154 9.69 21.62 -1.40
CA ARG A 154 9.01 20.54 -2.14
C ARG A 154 10.01 19.41 -2.39
N GLY A 155 9.55 18.16 -2.29
CA GLY A 155 10.33 16.97 -2.63
C GLY A 155 10.86 17.02 -4.08
N VAL A 156 11.85 16.17 -4.36
CA VAL A 156 12.39 15.99 -5.72
C VAL A 156 11.34 15.34 -6.64
N ILE A 157 10.39 14.63 -6.06
CA ILE A 157 9.21 14.06 -6.72
C ILE A 157 7.93 14.47 -5.97
N ASP A 158 6.78 14.28 -6.60
CA ASP A 158 5.45 14.55 -6.04
C ASP A 158 4.42 13.44 -6.30
N PHE A 159 4.89 12.20 -6.45
CA PHE A 159 4.05 11.02 -6.66
C PHE A 159 4.25 9.95 -5.59
N ASN A 160 3.30 9.04 -5.48
CA ASN A 160 3.45 7.78 -4.72
C ASN A 160 3.47 6.60 -5.70
N CYS A 161 3.91 5.43 -5.24
CA CYS A 161 3.82 4.20 -6.00
C CYS A 161 3.04 3.12 -5.25
N SER A 162 2.49 2.16 -5.99
CA SER A 162 1.94 0.91 -5.46
C SER A 162 2.78 -0.26 -5.96
N ILE A 163 2.82 -1.35 -5.19
CA ILE A 163 3.69 -2.48 -5.49
C ILE A 163 2.95 -3.80 -5.35
N GLY A 164 3.14 -4.71 -6.31
CA GLY A 164 2.62 -6.08 -6.28
C GLY A 164 3.70 -7.11 -6.59
N VAL A 165 3.71 -8.20 -5.83
CA VAL A 165 4.70 -9.29 -5.94
C VAL A 165 4.00 -10.64 -6.03
N SER A 166 4.46 -11.50 -6.93
CA SER A 166 4.02 -12.89 -7.03
C SER A 166 5.18 -13.81 -7.38
N THR A 167 5.21 -15.00 -6.78
CA THR A 167 6.24 -16.02 -7.00
C THR A 167 5.61 -17.28 -7.59
N GLY A 168 6.27 -17.88 -8.57
CA GLY A 168 5.85 -19.17 -9.12
C GLY A 168 6.43 -19.46 -10.48
N SER A 169 5.82 -20.42 -11.19
CA SER A 169 6.26 -20.81 -12.53
C SER A 169 5.80 -19.78 -13.59
N VAL A 170 6.76 -19.30 -14.38
CA VAL A 170 6.58 -18.42 -15.53
C VAL A 170 7.11 -19.08 -16.80
N VAL A 171 6.74 -18.54 -17.95
CA VAL A 171 7.30 -18.90 -19.25
C VAL A 171 8.31 -17.83 -19.65
N ALA A 172 9.59 -18.18 -19.64
CA ALA A 172 10.67 -17.34 -20.13
C ALA A 172 10.83 -17.52 -21.65
N PHE A 173 11.09 -16.44 -22.35
CA PHE A 173 11.38 -16.49 -23.78
C PHE A 173 12.27 -15.33 -24.22
N THR A 174 12.96 -15.53 -25.34
CA THR A 174 13.70 -14.45 -26.01
C THR A 174 12.80 -13.79 -27.05
N THR A 175 12.62 -12.48 -26.91
CA THR A 175 11.91 -11.63 -27.88
C THR A 175 12.60 -11.69 -29.25
N PRO A 176 11.90 -11.37 -30.35
CA PRO A 176 12.50 -11.33 -31.68
C PRO A 176 13.71 -10.38 -31.81
N THR A 177 13.81 -9.39 -30.92
CA THR A 177 14.92 -8.43 -30.84
C THR A 177 16.07 -8.88 -29.93
N GLY A 178 15.98 -10.07 -29.31
CA GLY A 178 17.04 -10.67 -28.50
C GLY A 178 16.97 -10.42 -27.00
N GLY A 179 15.99 -9.66 -26.50
CA GLY A 179 15.78 -9.45 -25.06
C GLY A 179 15.03 -10.59 -24.39
N HIS A 180 15.26 -10.82 -23.10
CA HIS A 180 14.51 -11.78 -22.28
C HIS A 180 13.18 -11.18 -21.81
N ASP A 181 12.13 -12.00 -21.74
CA ASP A 181 10.81 -11.57 -21.27
C ASP A 181 10.03 -12.76 -20.69
N TYR A 182 8.99 -12.45 -19.91
CA TYR A 182 8.24 -13.43 -19.14
C TYR A 182 6.74 -13.30 -19.35
N VAL A 183 6.06 -14.43 -19.53
CA VAL A 183 4.59 -14.49 -19.57
C VAL A 183 4.06 -15.57 -18.63
N GLY A 184 2.83 -15.40 -18.15
CA GLY A 184 2.14 -16.40 -17.35
C GLY A 184 1.29 -15.79 -16.24
N THR A 185 0.54 -16.66 -15.57
CA THR A 185 -0.42 -16.26 -14.53
C THR A 185 0.24 -15.59 -13.33
N VAL A 186 1.50 -15.91 -13.02
CA VAL A 186 2.30 -15.25 -11.96
C VAL A 186 2.60 -13.79 -12.32
N VAL A 187 3.00 -13.54 -13.58
CA VAL A 187 3.26 -12.18 -14.09
C VAL A 187 1.98 -11.35 -14.03
N ASP A 188 0.87 -11.92 -14.52
CA ASP A 188 -0.44 -11.28 -14.46
C ASP A 188 -0.86 -10.99 -13.02
N LYS A 189 -0.68 -11.95 -12.10
CA LYS A 189 -1.06 -11.78 -10.69
C LYS A 189 -0.28 -10.66 -10.02
N ALA A 190 1.05 -10.61 -10.20
CA ALA A 190 1.88 -9.54 -9.65
C ALA A 190 1.41 -8.16 -10.15
N LYS A 191 1.15 -8.03 -11.45
CA LYS A 191 0.58 -6.80 -12.03
C LYS A 191 -0.78 -6.46 -11.43
N ARG A 192 -1.67 -7.44 -11.28
CA ARG A 192 -3.02 -7.18 -10.71
C ARG A 192 -2.99 -6.83 -9.24
N LEU A 193 -2.07 -7.39 -8.47
CA LEU A 193 -1.86 -7.00 -7.08
C LEU A 193 -1.35 -5.55 -7.00
N CYS A 194 -0.41 -5.18 -7.86
CA CYS A 194 0.07 -3.79 -7.97
C CYS A 194 -1.07 -2.83 -8.37
N ASP A 195 -1.91 -3.21 -9.33
CA ASP A 195 -3.07 -2.43 -9.76
C ASP A 195 -4.08 -2.22 -8.64
N ALA A 196 -4.30 -3.24 -7.81
CA ALA A 196 -5.27 -3.23 -6.72
C ALA A 196 -4.75 -2.55 -5.44
N ALA A 197 -3.43 -2.45 -5.26
CA ALA A 197 -2.77 -1.92 -4.08
C ALA A 197 -2.95 -0.40 -3.95
N SER A 198 -3.43 0.10 -2.80
CA SER A 198 -3.50 1.54 -2.55
C SER A 198 -2.13 2.22 -2.69
N PRO A 199 -2.10 3.55 -2.88
CA PRO A 199 -0.83 4.28 -2.84
C PRO A 199 -0.05 3.95 -1.57
N LYS A 200 1.24 3.62 -1.75
CA LYS A 200 2.19 3.17 -0.72
C LYS A 200 2.04 1.72 -0.24
N ALA A 201 1.02 0.97 -0.71
CA ALA A 201 0.84 -0.42 -0.35
C ALA A 201 1.84 -1.34 -1.09
N ILE A 202 2.25 -2.41 -0.41
CA ILE A 202 3.04 -3.52 -0.98
C ILE A 202 2.22 -4.79 -0.78
N PHE A 203 1.71 -5.36 -1.87
CA PHE A 203 0.98 -6.62 -1.83
C PHE A 203 1.83 -7.78 -2.32
N VAL A 204 1.83 -8.87 -1.58
CA VAL A 204 2.49 -10.12 -1.94
C VAL A 204 1.45 -11.24 -1.99
N ASP A 205 1.53 -12.11 -2.99
CA ASP A 205 0.66 -13.29 -3.01
C ASP A 205 1.11 -14.32 -1.96
N ARG A 206 0.28 -15.34 -1.75
CA ARG A 206 0.60 -16.42 -0.79
C ARG A 206 1.89 -17.18 -1.12
N ALA A 207 2.22 -17.34 -2.41
CA ALA A 207 3.42 -18.07 -2.80
C ALA A 207 4.68 -17.26 -2.46
N THR A 208 4.68 -15.95 -2.71
CA THR A 208 5.75 -15.03 -2.29
C THR A 208 5.88 -15.01 -0.77
N ALA A 209 4.77 -14.89 -0.03
CA ALA A 209 4.83 -14.93 1.45
C ALA A 209 5.40 -16.25 1.99
N SER A 210 5.16 -17.37 1.30
CA SER A 210 5.72 -18.68 1.70
C SER A 210 7.20 -18.83 1.32
N ALA A 211 7.62 -18.23 0.21
CA ALA A 211 8.99 -18.30 -0.28
C ALA A 211 9.92 -17.28 0.40
N ALA A 212 9.37 -16.14 0.84
CA ALA A 212 10.12 -15.11 1.53
C ALA A 212 10.37 -15.51 2.99
N ASN A 213 11.57 -15.21 3.47
CA ASN A 213 11.92 -15.37 4.88
C ASN A 213 11.52 -14.09 5.64
N VAL A 214 10.38 -14.14 6.33
CA VAL A 214 9.86 -12.99 7.10
C VAL A 214 10.86 -12.45 8.13
N MET A 215 11.75 -13.29 8.66
CA MET A 215 12.81 -12.90 9.61
C MET A 215 13.84 -11.92 9.02
N LYS A 216 13.88 -11.81 7.69
CA LYS A 216 14.80 -10.96 6.95
C LYS A 216 14.11 -9.77 6.29
N ILE A 217 12.79 -9.64 6.43
CA ILE A 217 12.05 -8.48 5.96
C ILE A 217 12.23 -7.37 6.98
N ALA A 218 12.68 -6.20 6.54
CA ALA A 218 12.87 -5.06 7.43
C ALA A 218 12.68 -3.73 6.71
N SER A 219 12.20 -2.73 7.45
CA SER A 219 12.16 -1.33 7.04
C SER A 219 12.90 -0.48 8.07
N ARG A 220 13.45 0.67 7.66
CA ARG A 220 14.14 1.61 8.55
C ARG A 220 13.26 2.01 9.72
N LEU A 221 11.99 2.34 9.46
CA LEU A 221 11.05 2.70 10.52
C LEU A 221 10.71 1.50 11.40
N GLY A 222 10.49 0.32 10.83
CA GLY A 222 10.21 -0.88 11.61
C GLY A 222 11.36 -1.23 12.56
N ILE A 223 12.60 -1.15 12.09
CA ILE A 223 13.80 -1.29 12.93
C ILE A 223 13.80 -0.26 14.06
N ALA A 224 13.57 1.02 13.74
CA ALA A 224 13.56 2.10 14.73
C ALA A 224 12.47 1.92 15.80
N LEU A 225 11.34 1.31 15.45
CA LEU A 225 10.24 1.00 16.36
C LEU A 225 10.38 -0.36 17.08
N GLY A 226 11.45 -1.12 16.80
CA GLY A 226 11.63 -2.46 17.37
C GLY A 226 10.58 -3.47 16.90
N ARG A 227 10.12 -3.33 15.64
CA ARG A 227 9.13 -4.21 15.02
C ARG A 227 9.67 -5.64 14.96
N ALA A 228 8.92 -6.57 15.56
CA ALA A 228 9.20 -7.99 15.45
C ALA A 228 8.95 -8.47 14.01
N PRO A 229 9.70 -9.46 13.49
CA PRO A 229 9.60 -9.88 12.10
C PRO A 229 8.18 -10.25 11.66
N GLU A 230 7.43 -10.94 12.50
CA GLU A 230 6.07 -11.40 12.19
C GLU A 230 5.09 -10.24 11.99
N GLN A 231 5.41 -9.06 12.53
CA GLN A 231 4.60 -7.85 12.39
C GLN A 231 4.79 -7.15 11.04
N TYR A 232 5.79 -7.53 10.23
CA TYR A 232 5.95 -6.99 8.88
C TYR A 232 4.93 -7.55 7.90
N GLN A 233 4.32 -8.70 8.19
CA GLN A 233 3.29 -9.28 7.34
C GLN A 233 1.92 -9.07 7.98
N GLY A 234 1.01 -8.41 7.27
CA GLY A 234 -0.39 -8.29 7.69
C GLY A 234 -1.12 -9.64 7.64
N ASP A 235 -2.40 -9.63 8.02
CA ASP A 235 -3.26 -10.80 7.88
C ASP A 235 -3.50 -11.17 6.42
N VAL A 236 -3.86 -12.43 6.17
CA VAL A 236 -4.29 -12.86 4.84
C VAL A 236 -5.57 -12.13 4.43
N GLN A 237 -5.54 -11.54 3.25
CA GLN A 237 -6.67 -10.86 2.62
C GLN A 237 -6.99 -11.51 1.28
N ARG A 238 -8.19 -11.22 0.76
CA ARG A 238 -8.66 -11.76 -0.53
C ARG A 238 -9.20 -10.63 -1.40
N ALA A 239 -8.73 -10.56 -2.64
CA ALA A 239 -9.23 -9.63 -3.64
C ALA A 239 -9.53 -10.36 -4.95
N PRO A 240 -10.72 -10.19 -5.56
CA PRO A 240 -10.94 -10.66 -6.92
C PRO A 240 -10.19 -9.74 -7.87
N LEU A 241 -9.33 -10.35 -8.68
CA LEU A 241 -8.46 -9.66 -9.60
C LEU A 241 -8.92 -9.95 -11.04
N LYS A 242 -8.75 -8.97 -11.94
CA LYS A 242 -9.07 -9.15 -13.36
C LYS A 242 -8.27 -10.33 -13.92
N GLY A 243 -8.96 -11.29 -14.54
CA GLY A 243 -8.35 -12.50 -15.12
C GLY A 243 -8.25 -13.68 -14.15
N PHE A 244 -8.73 -13.55 -12.91
CA PHE A 244 -8.81 -14.62 -11.93
C PHE A 244 -10.27 -14.90 -11.57
N ASP A 245 -10.67 -16.16 -11.64
CA ASP A 245 -12.05 -16.59 -11.34
C ASP A 245 -12.31 -16.67 -9.83
N GLN A 246 -11.28 -16.99 -9.07
CA GLN A 246 -11.32 -17.00 -7.60
C GLN A 246 -10.62 -15.75 -7.05
N PRO A 247 -11.09 -15.21 -5.91
CA PRO A 247 -10.36 -14.19 -5.17
C PRO A 247 -8.93 -14.66 -4.88
N VAL A 248 -7.96 -13.81 -5.21
CA VAL A 248 -6.55 -14.07 -4.95
C VAL A 248 -6.25 -13.73 -3.50
N GLU A 249 -5.64 -14.69 -2.80
CA GLU A 249 -5.09 -14.48 -1.45
C GLU A 249 -3.80 -13.66 -1.54
N TYR A 250 -3.71 -12.61 -0.73
CA TYR A 250 -2.54 -11.76 -0.62
C TYR A 250 -2.31 -11.32 0.82
N TYR A 251 -1.10 -10.84 1.08
CA TYR A 251 -0.69 -10.19 2.31
C TYR A 251 -0.20 -8.79 1.97
N GLU A 252 -0.38 -7.86 2.91
CA GLU A 252 0.24 -6.54 2.81
C GLU A 252 1.49 -6.49 3.69
N ILE A 253 2.59 -5.96 3.15
CA ILE A 253 3.84 -5.79 3.90
C ILE A 253 3.84 -4.42 4.60
N LEU A 254 3.90 -4.45 5.92
CA LEU A 254 3.97 -3.28 6.78
C LEU A 254 5.39 -2.69 6.79
N TRP A 255 5.66 -1.76 5.89
CA TRP A 255 6.93 -1.04 5.85
C TRP A 255 6.90 0.29 6.63
N ASP A 256 5.73 0.92 6.76
CA ASP A 256 5.52 2.22 7.44
C ASP A 256 4.75 2.06 8.78
N GLN A 257 4.13 3.11 9.32
CA GLN A 257 3.35 3.09 10.56
C GLN A 257 2.03 2.32 10.45
N GLN A 258 1.49 2.16 9.24
CA GLN A 258 0.18 1.56 8.99
C GLN A 258 0.15 0.78 7.68
N LEU A 259 -0.84 -0.10 7.56
CA LEU A 259 -1.25 -0.73 6.30
C LEU A 259 -2.13 0.23 5.48
N TYR A 260 -2.06 0.13 4.17
CA TYR A 260 -2.68 1.02 3.19
C TYR A 260 -3.88 0.41 2.46
N GLY A 261 -3.96 -0.92 2.34
CA GLY A 261 -5.13 -1.64 1.81
C GLY A 261 -5.36 -1.51 0.29
N LEU A 262 -6.57 -1.84 -0.17
CA LEU A 262 -6.97 -1.86 -1.59
C LEU A 262 -7.32 -0.46 -2.12
N LYS A 263 -7.15 -0.21 -3.43
CA LYS A 263 -7.73 0.94 -4.14
C LYS A 263 -9.25 0.84 -4.17
N SER A 264 -9.95 1.97 -4.03
CA SER A 264 -11.41 2.06 -4.03
C SER A 264 -12.08 1.40 -5.25
N GLU A 265 -11.50 1.54 -6.45
CA GLU A 265 -12.05 0.94 -7.69
C GLU A 265 -11.99 -0.59 -7.71
N ALA A 266 -10.97 -1.18 -7.09
CA ALA A 266 -10.88 -2.62 -6.95
C ALA A 266 -12.00 -3.12 -6.02
N VAL A 267 -12.33 -2.36 -4.96
CA VAL A 267 -13.42 -2.68 -4.04
C VAL A 267 -14.80 -2.61 -4.70
N THR A 268 -15.06 -1.63 -5.58
CA THR A 268 -16.35 -1.50 -6.29
C THR A 268 -16.60 -2.64 -7.30
N ARG A 269 -15.56 -3.13 -7.98
CA ARG A 269 -15.68 -4.33 -8.84
C ARG A 269 -15.94 -5.61 -8.04
N ASN A 270 -15.52 -5.67 -6.77
CA ASN A 270 -15.80 -6.79 -5.87
C ASN A 270 -17.29 -6.87 -5.51
N THR A 271 -17.95 -5.72 -5.32
CA THR A 271 -19.37 -5.68 -4.99
C THR A 271 -20.26 -6.12 -6.15
N ASP A 272 -19.93 -5.76 -7.39
CA ASP A 272 -20.71 -6.14 -8.56
C ASP A 272 -20.58 -7.62 -8.94
N ARG A 273 -19.36 -8.21 -8.86
CA ARG A 273 -19.16 -9.64 -9.14
C ARG A 273 -19.81 -10.54 -8.09
N MET A 274 -19.76 -10.16 -6.81
CA MET A 274 -20.41 -10.93 -5.73
C MET A 274 -21.93 -10.87 -5.80
N ARG A 275 -22.53 -9.86 -6.44
CA ARG A 275 -23.98 -9.74 -6.66
C ARG A 275 -24.51 -10.71 -7.73
N GLN A 276 -23.63 -11.25 -8.59
CA GLN A 276 -24.00 -12.06 -9.76
C GLN A 276 -23.73 -13.58 -9.61
N ALA A 277 -23.22 -14.03 -8.46
CA ALA A 277 -23.00 -15.46 -8.22
C ALA A 277 -24.28 -16.15 -7.68
N PRO A 278 -24.76 -17.26 -8.26
CA PRO A 278 -25.91 -17.99 -7.73
C PRO A 278 -25.54 -18.67 -6.41
N SER A 279 -26.29 -18.34 -5.36
CA SER A 279 -26.16 -18.91 -4.02
C SER A 279 -26.63 -20.37 -3.99
N SER A 280 -25.74 -21.29 -3.66
CA SER A 280 -26.12 -22.62 -3.12
C SER A 280 -26.00 -22.58 -1.59
N PRO A 281 -26.89 -23.27 -0.84
CA PRO A 281 -27.00 -23.08 0.61
C PRO A 281 -25.91 -23.83 1.41
N PRO A 282 -25.49 -23.30 2.58
CA PRO A 282 -24.37 -23.85 3.33
C PRO A 282 -24.79 -24.95 4.31
N GLY A 283 -24.02 -26.05 4.29
CA GLY A 283 -24.00 -27.07 5.34
C GLY A 283 -23.21 -26.60 6.56
N THR A 284 -23.76 -26.87 7.73
CA THR A 284 -23.30 -26.49 9.06
C THR A 284 -22.19 -27.40 9.58
N THR A 285 -21.07 -26.81 10.02
CA THR A 285 -20.17 -27.45 10.99
C THR A 285 -19.63 -26.40 11.96
N ARG A 286 -19.93 -26.59 13.26
CA ARG A 286 -19.56 -25.73 14.39
C ARG A 286 -18.27 -26.23 15.08
N LEU A 287 -17.70 -25.30 15.87
CA LEU A 287 -16.85 -25.41 17.08
C LEU A 287 -15.35 -25.09 16.87
N PRO A 288 -14.61 -24.61 17.92
CA PRO A 288 -14.97 -23.72 19.03
C PRO A 288 -13.93 -22.59 19.29
N VAL A 289 -14.35 -21.60 20.10
CA VAL A 289 -13.62 -20.39 20.51
C VAL A 289 -12.77 -20.66 21.76
N GLU A 290 -11.50 -20.23 21.77
CA GLU A 290 -10.71 -20.05 22.99
C GLU A 290 -10.40 -18.57 23.22
N ARG A 291 -10.70 -18.13 24.45
CA ARG A 291 -10.46 -16.79 25.00
C ARG A 291 -9.01 -16.67 25.46
N SER A 292 -8.38 -15.52 25.24
CA SER A 292 -7.28 -15.08 26.09
C SER A 292 -7.29 -13.58 26.29
N ALA A 293 -7.12 -13.19 27.54
CA ALA A 293 -7.36 -11.87 28.09
C ALA A 293 -6.08 -11.03 28.20
N GLY A 294 -6.24 -9.73 27.94
CA GLY A 294 -5.68 -8.66 28.76
C GLY A 294 -4.20 -8.25 28.57
N LYS A 295 -3.99 -7.02 28.07
CA LYS A 295 -3.45 -5.89 28.86
C LYS A 295 -3.42 -4.58 28.06
N ARG A 296 -4.09 -3.56 28.59
CA ARG A 296 -4.06 -2.14 28.17
C ARG A 296 -3.03 -1.36 28.98
N GLN A 297 -2.44 -0.31 28.40
CA GLN A 297 -2.23 1.06 28.95
C GLN A 297 -1.16 1.83 28.13
N PRO A 298 -1.07 3.18 28.20
CA PRO A 298 -2.11 4.21 28.12
C PRO A 298 -1.77 5.33 27.10
N ALA A 299 -2.75 6.21 26.88
CA ALA A 299 -2.77 7.31 25.91
C ALA A 299 -1.81 8.47 26.22
N GLN A 300 -1.40 9.19 25.15
CA GLN A 300 -0.99 10.59 25.24
C GLN A 300 -1.74 11.45 24.23
N ASP A 301 -2.41 12.44 24.79
CA ASP A 301 -3.32 13.41 24.21
C ASP A 301 -2.55 14.73 23.97
N LYS A 302 -2.79 15.39 22.83
CA LYS A 302 -2.74 16.84 22.56
C LYS A 302 -2.45 17.16 21.09
N ARG A 303 -3.49 17.61 20.36
CA ARG A 303 -3.47 18.90 19.64
C ARG A 303 -4.90 19.30 19.24
N GLN A 304 -5.22 20.55 19.54
CA GLN A 304 -6.51 21.21 19.41
C GLN A 304 -7.03 21.28 17.97
N GLY A 305 -8.32 20.95 17.79
CA GLY A 305 -9.27 21.90 17.21
C GLY A 305 -9.58 21.81 15.72
N ALA A 306 -9.57 20.63 15.10
CA ALA A 306 -10.43 20.42 13.92
C ALA A 306 -11.88 20.29 14.42
N LEU A 307 -12.82 21.04 13.86
CA LEU A 307 -14.25 20.85 14.15
C LEU A 307 -14.59 19.38 13.88
N GLU A 308 -15.09 18.65 14.87
CA GLU A 308 -15.61 17.30 14.67
C GLU A 308 -16.75 17.36 13.66
N GLU A 309 -16.51 16.83 12.46
CA GLU A 309 -17.49 16.75 11.39
C GLU A 309 -18.44 15.59 11.69
N ARG A 310 -19.59 15.93 12.26
CA ARG A 310 -20.60 14.98 12.73
C ARG A 310 -21.64 14.76 11.66
N HIS A 311 -22.01 13.50 11.47
CA HIS A 311 -22.83 13.02 10.39
C HIS A 311 -23.93 12.09 10.89
N SER A 312 -24.95 11.92 10.06
CA SER A 312 -25.99 10.92 10.25
C SER A 312 -26.24 10.25 8.91
N GLY A 313 -26.35 8.93 8.90
CA GLY A 313 -26.46 8.19 7.66
C GLY A 313 -27.14 6.84 7.81
N GLU A 314 -27.28 6.17 6.67
CA GLU A 314 -27.84 4.83 6.60
C GLU A 314 -26.75 3.83 6.17
N VAL A 315 -26.68 2.72 6.88
CA VAL A 315 -25.73 1.64 6.56
C VAL A 315 -26.11 1.02 5.22
N THR A 316 -25.31 1.26 4.20
CA THR A 316 -25.55 0.71 2.85
C THR A 316 -24.93 -0.68 2.68
N CYS A 317 -23.96 -1.03 3.53
CA CYS A 317 -23.30 -2.32 3.53
C CYS A 317 -22.82 -2.66 4.93
N TRP A 318 -23.10 -3.87 5.40
CA TRP A 318 -22.50 -4.41 6.62
C TRP A 318 -22.13 -5.88 6.41
N LYS A 319 -20.85 -6.20 6.60
CA LYS A 319 -20.32 -7.57 6.49
C LYS A 319 -19.65 -7.95 7.81
N PRO A 320 -20.40 -8.51 8.78
CA PRO A 320 -19.87 -8.83 10.10
C PRO A 320 -18.70 -9.83 10.01
N GLY A 321 -18.79 -10.83 9.14
CA GLY A 321 -17.72 -11.81 8.95
C GLY A 321 -16.42 -11.27 8.33
N ALA A 322 -16.48 -10.10 7.68
CA ALA A 322 -15.30 -9.43 7.11
C ALA A 322 -14.92 -8.14 7.87
N ASN A 323 -15.61 -7.86 8.98
CA ASN A 323 -15.39 -6.71 9.85
C ASN A 323 -15.34 -5.35 9.12
N PHE A 324 -16.24 -5.13 8.16
CA PHE A 324 -16.35 -3.82 7.50
C PHE A 324 -17.78 -3.49 7.06
N GLY A 325 -18.03 -2.19 6.92
CA GLY A 325 -19.27 -1.65 6.39
C GLY A 325 -19.08 -0.29 5.72
N PHE A 326 -20.16 0.17 5.10
CA PHE A 326 -20.29 1.50 4.53
C PHE A 326 -21.56 2.16 5.03
N VAL A 327 -21.48 3.46 5.30
CA VAL A 327 -22.62 4.31 5.63
C VAL A 327 -22.69 5.45 4.63
N ARG A 328 -23.88 5.72 4.11
CA ARG A 328 -24.13 6.89 3.28
C ARG A 328 -24.68 8.02 4.13
N ASP A 329 -24.00 9.16 4.15
CA ASP A 329 -24.50 10.33 4.86
C ASP A 329 -25.79 10.85 4.22
N SER A 330 -26.80 11.09 5.05
CA SER A 330 -28.13 11.47 4.60
C SER A 330 -28.19 12.88 3.99
N ARG A 331 -27.18 13.72 4.22
CA ARG A 331 -27.17 15.11 3.76
C ARG A 331 -26.27 15.31 2.55
N SER A 332 -25.03 14.85 2.60
CA SER A 332 -24.06 15.00 1.52
C SER A 332 -24.20 13.90 0.46
N GLY A 333 -24.79 12.75 0.81
CA GLY A 333 -24.80 11.56 -0.05
C GLY A 333 -23.44 10.86 -0.16
N GLU A 334 -22.45 11.30 0.61
CA GLU A 334 -21.10 10.72 0.63
C GLU A 334 -21.10 9.37 1.35
N ASP A 335 -20.31 8.42 0.84
CA ASP A 335 -20.13 7.11 1.46
C ASP A 335 -18.88 7.09 2.35
N PHE A 336 -19.06 6.69 3.61
CA PHE A 336 -18.01 6.55 4.59
C PHE A 336 -17.75 5.09 4.92
N TYR A 337 -16.47 4.74 5.03
CA TYR A 337 -16.04 3.40 5.40
C TYR A 337 -15.99 3.23 6.92
N PHE A 338 -16.38 2.07 7.43
CA PHE A 338 -16.18 1.72 8.83
C PHE A 338 -15.90 0.22 9.07
N ARG A 339 -15.53 -0.11 10.31
CA ARG A 339 -15.24 -1.46 10.83
C ARG A 339 -15.96 -1.61 12.17
N ALA A 340 -16.11 -2.82 12.68
CA ALA A 340 -16.75 -3.03 13.99
C ALA A 340 -16.08 -2.20 15.09
N GLY A 341 -14.74 -2.11 15.10
CA GLY A 341 -14.00 -1.34 16.10
C GLY A 341 -14.25 0.18 16.09
N HIS A 342 -14.91 0.70 15.05
CA HIS A 342 -15.36 2.09 14.98
C HIS A 342 -16.73 2.31 15.62
N LEU A 343 -17.44 1.24 15.99
CA LEU A 343 -18.65 1.32 16.81
C LEU A 343 -18.28 1.52 18.28
N VAL A 344 -19.12 2.28 18.98
CA VAL A 344 -18.97 2.46 20.43
C VAL A 344 -19.22 1.13 21.17
N TYR A 345 -20.22 0.36 20.71
CA TYR A 345 -20.59 -0.96 21.25
C TYR A 345 -20.49 -2.04 20.16
N PRO A 346 -19.29 -2.55 19.83
CA PRO A 346 -19.12 -3.56 18.79
C PRO A 346 -19.71 -4.93 19.15
N GLU A 347 -19.94 -5.20 20.43
CA GLU A 347 -20.58 -6.41 20.95
C GLU A 347 -22.06 -6.54 20.54
N ASP A 348 -22.78 -5.42 20.42
CA ASP A 348 -24.22 -5.41 20.09
C ASP A 348 -24.49 -5.53 18.57
N VAL A 349 -23.42 -5.61 17.77
CA VAL A 349 -23.43 -5.55 16.30
C VAL A 349 -23.95 -6.81 15.64
N GLY A 350 -23.85 -7.96 16.32
CA GLY A 350 -24.33 -9.25 15.78
C GLY A 350 -25.84 -9.28 15.58
N GLU A 351 -26.59 -8.51 16.38
CA GLU A 351 -28.05 -8.54 16.40
C GLU A 351 -28.68 -7.28 15.81
N SER A 352 -28.09 -6.10 16.00
CA SER A 352 -28.76 -4.81 15.70
C SER A 352 -28.29 -4.10 14.42
N LEU A 353 -27.03 -4.25 14.02
CA LEU A 353 -26.51 -3.57 12.83
C LEU A 353 -26.82 -4.35 11.55
N ARG A 354 -27.62 -3.77 10.66
CA ARG A 354 -27.94 -4.33 9.34
C ARG A 354 -27.84 -3.26 8.26
N VAL A 355 -27.85 -3.70 7.01
CA VAL A 355 -28.10 -2.78 5.89
C VAL A 355 -29.47 -2.14 6.11
N GLY A 356 -29.52 -0.81 6.04
CA GLY A 356 -30.69 0.00 6.38
C GLY A 356 -30.70 0.58 7.78
N SER A 357 -29.80 0.14 8.68
CA SER A 357 -29.70 0.74 10.01
C SER A 357 -29.29 2.21 9.91
N ARG A 358 -29.98 3.07 10.66
CA ARG A 358 -29.61 4.48 10.80
C ARG A 358 -28.55 4.61 11.88
N ILE A 359 -27.50 5.38 11.59
CA ILE A 359 -26.38 5.60 12.52
C ILE A 359 -25.98 7.07 12.55
N VAL A 360 -25.31 7.47 13.63
CA VAL A 360 -24.62 8.76 13.76
C VAL A 360 -23.14 8.52 13.99
N PHE A 361 -22.29 9.35 13.39
CA PHE A 361 -20.85 9.12 13.38
C PHE A 361 -20.05 10.42 13.21
N VAL A 362 -18.74 10.32 13.44
CA VAL A 362 -17.78 11.38 13.14
C VAL A 362 -16.99 11.00 11.90
N ALA A 363 -16.91 11.90 10.93
CA ALA A 363 -16.08 11.73 9.75
C ALA A 363 -14.61 12.01 10.10
N THR A 364 -13.72 11.15 9.63
CA THR A 364 -12.27 11.32 9.71
C THR A 364 -11.64 11.11 8.34
N GLY A 365 -10.59 11.87 8.03
CA GLY A 365 -10.02 11.97 6.68
C GLY A 365 -10.33 13.31 6.01
N ARG A 366 -9.65 13.62 4.90
CA ARG A 366 -9.79 14.91 4.20
C ARG A 366 -10.84 14.83 3.09
N VAL A 367 -11.69 15.86 3.00
CA VAL A 367 -12.75 16.01 1.97
C VAL A 367 -12.18 16.08 0.55
N ASP A 368 -10.92 16.51 0.40
CA ASP A 368 -10.24 16.65 -0.90
C ASP A 368 -9.53 15.37 -1.39
N SER A 369 -9.59 14.29 -0.62
CA SER A 369 -8.86 13.08 -0.94
C SER A 369 -9.70 12.13 -1.81
N GLU A 370 -9.07 11.51 -2.81
CA GLU A 370 -9.66 10.43 -3.64
C GLU A 370 -9.97 9.14 -2.85
N ARG A 371 -9.97 9.19 -1.50
CA ARG A 371 -10.30 8.09 -0.58
C ARG A 371 -11.62 8.40 0.13
N ASN A 372 -12.46 7.38 0.31
CA ASN A 372 -13.65 7.51 1.15
C ASN A 372 -13.23 7.79 2.58
N ARG A 373 -13.82 8.82 3.18
CA ARG A 373 -13.57 9.19 4.57
C ARG A 373 -14.09 8.08 5.50
N HIS A 374 -13.53 8.01 6.69
CA HIS A 374 -13.89 6.98 7.66
C HIS A 374 -14.98 7.49 8.59
N ALA A 375 -15.96 6.65 8.88
CA ALA A 375 -16.91 6.85 9.96
C ALA A 375 -16.36 6.21 11.24
N VAL A 376 -16.21 7.02 12.29
CA VAL A 376 -15.71 6.60 13.61
C VAL A 376 -16.66 7.05 14.72
N GLY A 377 -16.52 6.46 15.93
CA GLY A 377 -17.40 6.78 17.06
C GLY A 377 -18.87 6.54 16.73
N ILE A 378 -19.17 5.44 16.04
CA ILE A 378 -20.49 5.13 15.50
C ILE A 378 -21.45 4.71 16.60
N LEU A 379 -22.63 5.31 16.60
CA LEU A 379 -23.78 4.95 17.42
C LEU A 379 -24.98 4.61 16.54
N LEU A 380 -25.75 3.60 16.91
CA LEU A 380 -27.00 3.25 16.23
C LEU A 380 -28.11 4.18 16.71
N VAL A 381 -28.93 4.68 15.78
CA VAL A 381 -30.13 5.46 16.11
C VAL A 381 -31.18 4.53 16.70
N ASP A 382 -31.93 5.03 17.68
CA ASP A 382 -32.94 4.35 18.49
C ASP A 382 -32.40 3.37 19.55
N ASP A 383 -31.09 3.12 19.57
CA ASP A 383 -30.42 2.38 20.65
C ASP A 383 -30.03 3.31 21.81
N TYR A 384 -29.72 2.71 22.96
CA TYR A 384 -29.19 3.45 24.12
C TYR A 384 -27.66 3.48 24.12
N ALA A 385 -27.11 4.56 24.64
CA ALA A 385 -25.68 4.75 24.82
C ALA A 385 -25.40 5.46 26.15
N GLU A 386 -24.18 5.28 26.64
CA GLU A 386 -23.68 5.94 27.84
C GLU A 386 -22.59 6.94 27.50
N GLY A 387 -22.71 8.16 28.02
CA GLY A 387 -21.77 9.23 27.72
C GLY A 387 -21.51 10.14 28.90
N THR A 388 -20.33 10.75 28.93
CA THR A 388 -19.96 11.72 29.97
C THR A 388 -20.45 13.11 29.59
N LEU A 389 -21.17 13.76 30.50
CA LEU A 389 -21.72 15.09 30.30
C LEU A 389 -20.64 16.17 30.28
N LYS A 390 -20.52 16.88 29.16
CA LYS A 390 -19.75 18.12 29.01
C LYS A 390 -20.69 19.31 28.84
N LEU A 391 -20.70 20.17 29.85
CA LEU A 391 -21.47 21.41 29.86
C LEU A 391 -20.53 22.61 29.91
N PRO A 392 -20.28 23.29 28.78
CA PRO A 392 -19.56 24.55 28.79
C PRO A 392 -20.35 25.62 29.53
N GLU A 393 -19.62 26.49 30.23
CA GLU A 393 -20.20 27.63 30.91
C GLU A 393 -20.77 28.64 29.88
N GLY A 394 -21.95 29.19 30.17
CA GLY A 394 -22.60 30.18 29.31
C GLY A 394 -23.19 29.67 27.99
N LYS A 395 -23.15 28.36 27.69
CA LYS A 395 -23.78 27.78 26.49
C LYS A 395 -25.16 27.20 26.80
N ALA A 396 -26.12 27.40 25.89
CA ALA A 396 -27.47 26.86 25.96
C ALA A 396 -27.57 25.34 25.65
N HIS A 397 -26.44 24.69 25.38
CA HIS A 397 -26.33 23.27 25.06
C HIS A 397 -25.07 22.68 25.68
N GLY A 398 -25.04 21.35 25.75
CA GLY A 398 -23.88 20.55 26.11
C GLY A 398 -23.71 19.37 25.16
N TRP A 399 -22.82 18.46 25.55
CA TRP A 399 -22.57 17.23 24.82
C TRP A 399 -22.42 16.04 25.75
N LEU A 400 -22.87 14.87 25.30
CA LEU A 400 -22.50 13.59 25.87
C LEU A 400 -21.34 13.04 25.05
N ARG A 401 -20.16 12.92 25.66
CA ARG A 401 -18.98 12.36 25.01
C ARG A 401 -19.02 10.84 25.15
N VAL A 402 -19.05 10.15 24.02
CA VAL A 402 -18.82 8.71 23.91
C VAL A 402 -17.47 8.46 23.24
N GLN A 403 -16.93 7.24 23.38
CA GLN A 403 -15.65 6.86 22.78
C GLN A 403 -15.72 5.44 22.26
N ASP A 404 -15.24 5.20 21.04
CA ASP A 404 -15.12 3.83 20.50
C ASP A 404 -13.91 3.09 21.10
N GLN A 405 -13.78 1.80 20.77
CA GLN A 405 -12.67 0.97 21.29
C GLN A 405 -11.29 1.39 20.78
N LEU A 406 -11.24 2.18 19.70
CA LEU A 406 -10.02 2.70 19.08
C LEU A 406 -9.64 4.09 19.63
N GLY A 407 -10.45 4.66 20.51
CA GLY A 407 -10.19 5.92 21.18
C GLY A 407 -10.78 7.15 20.46
N ASN A 408 -11.52 6.98 19.37
CA ASN A 408 -12.17 8.10 18.69
C ASN A 408 -13.36 8.58 19.53
N SER A 409 -13.45 9.90 19.74
CA SER A 409 -14.54 10.50 20.52
C SER A 409 -15.66 10.99 19.60
N HIS A 410 -16.90 10.85 20.06
CA HIS A 410 -18.07 11.44 19.42
C HIS A 410 -18.87 12.24 20.46
N HIS A 411 -19.07 13.53 20.20
CA HIS A 411 -19.85 14.42 21.05
C HIS A 411 -21.30 14.54 20.56
N VAL A 412 -22.20 13.78 21.20
CA VAL A 412 -23.65 13.79 20.94
C VAL A 412 -24.28 15.02 21.56
N PHE A 413 -25.10 15.74 20.81
CA PHE A 413 -25.70 17.01 21.25
C PHE A 413 -26.79 16.79 22.30
N THR A 414 -26.82 17.64 23.34
CA THR A 414 -27.91 17.70 24.31
C THR A 414 -28.27 19.15 24.65
N PRO A 415 -29.55 19.56 24.64
CA PRO A 415 -29.95 20.90 25.08
C PRO A 415 -29.73 21.03 26.60
N ARG A 416 -29.27 22.20 27.07
CA ARG A 416 -28.96 22.40 28.50
C ARG A 416 -30.16 22.13 29.40
N SER A 417 -31.37 22.45 28.93
CA SER A 417 -32.61 22.19 29.67
C SER A 417 -32.86 20.70 29.95
N ALA A 418 -32.40 19.79 29.08
CA ALA A 418 -32.57 18.35 29.27
C ALA A 418 -31.62 17.76 30.33
N VAL A 419 -30.50 18.45 30.61
CA VAL A 419 -29.43 17.96 31.50
C VAL A 419 -29.14 18.87 32.69
N GLN A 420 -29.94 19.92 32.89
CA GLN A 420 -29.73 20.90 33.97
C GLN A 420 -29.75 20.28 35.39
N ARG A 421 -30.36 19.10 35.54
CA ARG A 421 -30.45 18.35 36.80
C ARG A 421 -29.19 17.52 37.10
N PHE A 422 -28.27 17.39 36.15
CA PHE A 422 -27.07 16.55 36.28
C PHE A 422 -25.81 17.41 36.40
N ALA A 423 -24.82 16.93 37.17
CA ALA A 423 -23.54 17.61 37.31
C ALA A 423 -22.68 17.45 36.03
N PRO A 424 -21.92 18.49 35.62
CA PRO A 424 -20.89 18.33 34.60
C PRO A 424 -19.92 17.18 34.98
N GLY A 425 -19.63 16.29 34.03
CA GLY A 425 -18.82 15.11 34.26
C GLY A 425 -19.61 13.86 34.68
N ALA A 426 -20.93 13.95 34.91
CA ALA A 426 -21.77 12.78 35.18
C ALA A 426 -21.79 11.82 33.98
N LEU A 427 -21.78 10.52 34.26
CA LEU A 427 -22.08 9.47 33.27
C LEU A 427 -23.61 9.34 33.18
N LEU A 428 -24.15 9.45 31.97
CA LEU A 428 -25.59 9.42 31.72
C LEU A 428 -25.89 8.42 30.62
N SER A 429 -26.99 7.68 30.77
CA SER A 429 -27.59 6.87 29.71
C SER A 429 -28.57 7.73 28.92
N PHE A 430 -28.62 7.53 27.61
CA PHE A 430 -29.50 8.27 26.72
C PHE A 430 -29.86 7.45 25.49
N LYS A 431 -31.03 7.72 24.92
CA LYS A 431 -31.43 7.19 23.63
C LYS A 431 -30.82 8.03 22.50
N VAL A 432 -30.22 7.36 21.53
CA VAL A 432 -29.57 8.02 20.39
C VAL A 432 -30.61 8.40 19.35
N ALA A 433 -30.75 9.69 19.11
CA ALA A 433 -31.55 10.25 18.01
C ALA A 433 -30.62 10.93 16.97
N ALA A 434 -31.17 11.25 15.80
CA ALA A 434 -30.43 11.92 14.72
C ALA A 434 -31.21 13.09 14.13
N ASN A 435 -30.51 14.17 13.82
CA ASN A 435 -31.02 15.31 13.04
C ASN A 435 -30.02 15.72 11.96
N GLU A 436 -30.34 16.77 11.19
CA GLU A 436 -29.50 17.27 10.08
C GLU A 436 -28.08 17.73 10.49
N LYS A 437 -27.79 17.84 11.78
CA LYS A 437 -26.51 18.27 12.35
C LYS A 437 -25.76 17.12 13.06
N GLY A 438 -26.27 15.89 13.00
CA GLY A 438 -25.69 14.69 13.61
C GLY A 438 -26.51 14.13 14.77
N GLY A 439 -25.83 13.51 15.74
CA GLY A 439 -26.46 12.85 16.89
C GLY A 439 -27.05 13.80 17.93
N LEU A 440 -28.24 13.45 18.42
CA LEU A 440 -28.98 14.07 19.52
C LEU A 440 -29.18 13.03 20.63
N ALA A 441 -29.13 13.46 21.88
CA ALA A 441 -29.49 12.63 23.02
C ALA A 441 -30.94 12.92 23.46
N GLU A 442 -31.75 11.87 23.54
CA GLU A 442 -33.11 11.87 24.08
C GLU A 442 -33.19 10.93 25.29
N GLU A 443 -34.28 11.00 26.07
CA GLU A 443 -34.52 10.11 27.21
C GLU A 443 -33.31 9.99 28.17
N ILE A 444 -32.76 11.13 28.59
CA ILE A 444 -31.50 11.18 29.35
C ILE A 444 -31.73 10.91 30.84
N GLU A 445 -31.09 9.85 31.35
CA GLU A 445 -31.23 9.35 32.72
C GLU A 445 -29.87 8.97 33.34
N GLU A 446 -29.81 8.79 34.66
CA GLU A 446 -28.66 8.15 35.29
C GLU A 446 -28.68 6.65 34.91
N PRO A 447 -27.53 6.05 34.58
CA PRO A 447 -27.49 4.63 34.26
C PRO A 447 -28.06 3.84 35.44
N GLY A 448 -29.05 2.99 35.15
CA GLY A 448 -29.67 2.14 36.16
C GLY A 448 -28.59 1.34 36.86
N LYS A 449 -28.55 1.37 38.20
CA LYS A 449 -27.76 0.41 38.95
C LYS A 449 -28.34 -0.97 38.65
N GLU A 450 -27.70 -1.72 37.76
CA GLU A 450 -27.94 -3.15 37.68
C GLU A 450 -27.57 -3.72 39.06
N ASP A 451 -28.61 -4.18 39.77
CA ASP A 451 -28.47 -4.87 41.04
C ASP A 451 -27.50 -6.04 40.85
N ALA A 452 -26.39 -6.00 41.57
CA ALA A 452 -25.46 -7.11 41.67
C ALA A 452 -26.22 -8.33 42.22
N ALA A 453 -26.41 -9.35 41.39
CA ALA A 453 -26.85 -10.69 41.75
C ALA A 453 -25.89 -11.73 41.21
#